data_AF-A0A1W6LCY7-F1
#
_entry.id   AF-A0A1W6LCY7-F1
#
_cell.length_a   1.000
_cell.length_b   1.000
_cell.length_c   1.000
_cell.angle_alpha   90.00
_cell.angle_beta   90.00
_cell.angle_gamma   90.00
#
_symmetry.space_group_name_H-M   'P 1'
#
loop_
_entity.id
_entity.type
_entity.pdbx_description
1 polymer ?
#
loop_
_entity_poly.entity_id
_entity_poly.type
_entity_poly.pdbx_seq_one_letter_code
_entity_poly.pdbx_strand_id
1 'polypeptide(L)' 'MASLTNDQYIAELNRRLQADPAWKPGVEFVAIPRGDWERARGGSTWVGPDDMLPVIVRIVKDTAGEFQIEQPFVAERG' A
#
# COMPACT_ATOMS: atom_id res chain seq x y z
N MET A 1 -15.41 -7.99 2.27
CA MET A 1 -14.15 -7.23 2.32
C MET A 1 -14.41 -5.97 3.11
N ALA A 2 -13.51 -5.61 4.04
CA ALA A 2 -13.61 -4.34 4.76
C ALA A 2 -13.03 -3.22 3.89
N SER A 3 -13.57 -2.01 4.02
CA SER A 3 -13.09 -0.83 3.31
C SER A 3 -12.10 -0.05 4.18
N LEU A 4 -11.01 0.42 3.58
CA LEU A 4 -9.98 1.25 4.24
C LEU A 4 -9.73 2.50 3.42
N THR A 5 -9.53 3.65 4.07
CA THR A 5 -8.94 4.82 3.41
C THR A 5 -7.53 4.52 2.92
N ASN A 6 -6.99 5.32 1.99
CA ASN A 6 -5.59 5.15 1.54
C ASN A 6 -4.60 5.12 2.71
N ASP A 7 -4.75 6.03 3.69
CA ASP A 7 -3.85 6.12 4.85
C ASP A 7 -3.98 4.87 5.74
N GLN A 8 -5.20 4.38 5.95
CA GLN A 8 -5.44 3.14 6.68
C GLN A 8 -4.87 1.92 5.95
N TYR A 9 -4.96 1.89 4.62
CA TYR A 9 -4.39 0.83 3.81
C TYR A 9 -2.85 0.83 3.89
N ILE A 10 -2.20 2.00 3.78
CA ILE A 10 -0.74 2.12 3.94
C ILE A 10 -0.30 1.72 5.35
N ALA A 11 -1.05 2.12 6.38
CA ALA A 11 -0.77 1.73 7.75
C ALA A 11 -0.85 0.20 7.92
N GLU A 12 -1.86 -0.45 7.33
CA GLU A 12 -2.00 -1.91 7.37
C GLU A 12 -0.88 -2.63 6.61
N LEU A 13 -0.48 -2.12 5.44
CA LEU A 13 0.66 -2.63 4.70
C LEU A 13 1.95 -2.57 5.53
N ASN A 14 2.22 -1.43 6.19
CA ASN A 14 3.39 -1.27 7.06
C ASN A 14 3.32 -2.16 8.30
N ARG A 15 2.13 -2.33 8.90
CA ARG A 15 1.95 -3.24 10.04
C ARG A 15 2.29 -4.68 9.67
N ARG A 16 1.83 -5.16 8.51
CA ARG A 16 2.13 -6.50 8.00
C ARG A 16 3.60 -6.64 7.63
N LEU A 17 4.16 -5.62 6.98
CA LEU A 17 5.57 -5.57 6.61
C LEU A 17 6.48 -5.68 7.83
N GLN A 18 6.22 -4.92 8.90
CA GLN A 18 7.01 -4.99 10.14
C GLN A 18 6.85 -6.31 10.89
N ALA A 19 5.72 -7.02 10.70
CA ALA A 19 5.49 -8.34 11.29
C ALA A 19 6.15 -9.48 10.48
N ASP A 20 6.67 -9.20 9.28
CA ASP A 20 7.27 -10.19 8.41
C ASP A 20 8.66 -10.62 8.90
N PRO A 21 8.96 -11.92 9.05
CA PRO A 21 10.29 -12.37 9.46
C PRO A 21 11.44 -11.95 8.53
N ALA A 22 11.13 -11.67 7.26
CA ALA A 22 12.11 -11.21 6.28
C ALA A 22 12.26 -9.67 6.26
N TRP A 23 11.55 -8.95 7.12
CA TRP A 23 11.60 -7.49 7.18
C TRP A 23 13.01 -6.98 7.51
N LYS A 24 13.36 -5.85 6.91
CA LYS A 24 14.63 -5.17 7.13
C LYS A 24 14.39 -3.71 7.54
N PRO A 25 15.24 -3.14 8.42
CA PRO A 25 15.21 -1.72 8.73
C PRO A 25 15.32 -0.86 7.46
N GLY A 26 14.55 0.23 7.42
CA GLY A 26 14.51 1.14 6.26
C GLY A 26 13.61 0.70 5.10
N VAL A 27 12.86 -0.39 5.27
CA VAL A 27 11.80 -0.80 4.34
C VAL A 27 10.44 -0.33 4.85
N GLU A 28 9.73 0.45 4.04
CA GLU A 28 8.39 0.94 4.38
C GLU A 28 7.54 1.19 3.13
N PHE A 29 6.22 1.08 3.29
CA PHE A 29 5.25 1.59 2.32
C PHE A 29 5.01 3.07 2.57
N VAL A 30 5.01 3.87 1.50
CA VAL A 30 4.81 5.33 1.55
C VAL A 30 3.70 5.75 0.61
N ALA A 31 3.04 6.86 0.92
CA ALA A 31 2.06 7.45 0.03
C ALA A 31 2.74 8.03 -1.22
N ILE A 32 2.15 7.79 -2.38
CA ILE A 32 2.48 8.54 -3.60
C ILE A 32 1.83 9.92 -3.48
N PRO A 33 2.55 11.00 -3.81
CA PRO A 33 1.97 12.34 -3.85
C PRO A 33 0.67 12.39 -4.69
N ARG A 34 -0.32 13.16 -4.22
CA ARG A 34 -1.57 13.41 -4.95
C ARG A 34 -1.26 14.03 -6.32
N GLY A 35 -1.38 13.22 -7.37
CA GLY A 35 -1.03 13.60 -8.76
C GLY A 35 -0.52 12.43 -9.59
N ASP A 36 0.16 11.47 -8.95
CA ASP A 36 0.74 10.29 -9.62
C ASP A 36 0.00 8.98 -9.27
N TRP A 37 -1.19 9.09 -8.68
CA TRP A 37 -1.99 7.96 -8.19
C TRP A 37 -2.44 6.99 -9.28
N GLU A 38 -2.52 7.43 -10.54
CA GLU A 38 -2.91 6.59 -11.67
C GLU A 38 -1.97 5.40 -11.90
N ARG A 39 -0.72 5.46 -11.39
CA ARG A 39 0.29 4.42 -11.60
C ARG A 39 0.38 3.40 -10.47
N ALA A 40 -0.28 3.61 -9.32
CA ALA A 40 -0.18 2.68 -8.20
C ALA A 40 -1.51 2.41 -7.50
N ARG A 41 -1.80 1.13 -7.30
CA ARG A 41 -3.00 0.65 -6.62
C ARG A 41 -2.97 1.12 -5.16
N GLY A 42 -3.95 1.95 -4.77
CA GLY A 42 -4.04 2.47 -3.41
C GLY A 42 -3.22 3.73 -3.12
N GLY A 43 -2.63 4.35 -4.15
CA GLY A 43 -1.82 5.54 -3.98
C GLY A 43 -0.60 5.31 -3.10
N SER A 44 -0.07 4.09 -3.04
CA SER A 44 1.12 3.74 -2.26
C SER A 44 2.24 3.16 -3.12
N THR A 45 3.48 3.42 -2.71
CA THR A 45 4.70 2.79 -3.21
C THR A 45 5.51 2.30 -2.00
N TRP A 46 6.73 1.83 -2.22
CA TRP A 46 7.62 1.40 -1.14
C TRP A 46 9.03 1.97 -1.33
N VAL A 47 9.75 2.08 -0.21
CA VAL A 47 11.16 2.45 -0.12
C VAL A 47 11.90 1.28 0.51
N GLY A 48 13.09 0.96 0.02
CA GLY A 48 13.97 -0.09 0.56
C GLY A 48 14.81 -0.77 -0.52
N PRO A 49 15.64 -1.76 -0.14
CA PRO A 49 16.43 -2.55 -1.09
C PRO A 49 15.56 -3.44 -1.98
N ASP A 50 15.93 -3.55 -3.26
CA ASP A 50 15.22 -4.31 -4.30
C ASP A 50 14.95 -5.79 -3.94
N ASP A 51 15.80 -6.38 -3.09
CA ASP A 51 15.63 -7.76 -2.63
C ASP A 51 14.39 -7.98 -1.75
N MET A 52 13.74 -6.88 -1.31
CA MET A 52 12.46 -6.92 -0.60
C MET A 52 11.25 -7.00 -1.53
N LEU A 53 11.42 -6.81 -2.84
CA LEU A 53 10.33 -6.85 -3.81
C LEU A 53 9.40 -8.08 -3.67
N PRO A 54 9.92 -9.32 -3.45
CA PRO A 54 9.05 -10.48 -3.25
C PRO A 54 8.15 -10.37 -2.00
N VAL A 55 8.68 -9.81 -0.90
CA VAL A 55 7.94 -9.60 0.34
C VAL A 55 6.87 -8.53 0.15
N ILE A 56 7.23 -7.42 -0.50
CA ILE A 56 6.32 -6.32 -0.84
C ILE A 56 5.16 -6.83 -1.70
N VAL A 57 5.44 -7.57 -2.78
CA VAL A 57 4.42 -8.11 -3.68
C VAL A 57 3.49 -9.08 -2.95
N ARG A 58 4.01 -9.95 -2.07
CA ARG A 58 3.19 -10.85 -1.26
C ARG A 58 2.22 -10.06 -0.38
N ILE A 59 2.74 -9.10 0.39
CA ILE A 59 1.92 -8.32 1.33
C ILE A 59 0.83 -7.54 0.60
N VAL A 60 1.13 -6.91 -0.55
CA VAL A 60 0.12 -6.18 -1.34
C VAL A 60 -0.97 -7.12 -1.85
N LYS A 61 -0.61 -8.32 -2.34
CA LYS A 61 -1.58 -9.30 -2.83
C LYS A 61 -2.49 -9.79 -1.72
N ASP A 62 -1.93 -10.17 -0.57
CA ASP A 62 -2.70 -10.69 0.57
C ASP A 62 -3.65 -9.61 1.10
N THR A 63 -3.12 -8.40 1.35
CA THR A 63 -3.91 -7.27 1.85
C THR A 63 -5.03 -6.87 0.89
N ALA A 64 -4.78 -6.91 -0.43
CA ALA A 64 -5.81 -6.58 -1.42
C ALA A 64 -6.86 -7.69 -1.64
N GLY A 65 -6.61 -8.92 -1.19
CA GLY A 65 -7.63 -9.96 -1.12
C GLY A 65 -8.59 -9.76 0.06
N GLU A 66 -8.16 -9.05 1.09
CA GLU A 66 -8.92 -8.85 2.34
C GLU A 66 -9.63 -7.49 2.39
N PHE A 67 -8.98 -6.44 1.87
CA PHE A 67 -9.44 -5.06 1.96
C PHE A 67 -9.70 -4.44 0.58
N GLN A 68 -10.77 -3.65 0.53
CA GLN A 68 -11.02 -2.71 -0.55
C GLN A 68 -10.51 -1.34 -0.14
N ILE A 69 -9.85 -0.65 -1.06
CA ILE A 69 -9.39 0.72 -0.82
C ILE A 69 -10.55 1.66 -1.16
N GLU A 70 -10.97 2.46 -0.20
CA GLU A 70 -11.86 3.58 -0.41
C GLU A 70 -11.13 4.56 -1.32
N GLN A 71 -11.46 4.51 -2.60
CA GLN A 71 -11.06 5.60 -3.48
C GLN A 71 -11.77 6.85 -2.95
N PRO A 72 -11.05 7.95 -2.67
CA PRO A 72 -11.73 9.21 -2.45
C PRO A 72 -12.64 9.41 -3.65
N PHE A 73 -13.94 9.66 -3.40
CA PHE A 73 -14.88 10.01 -4.46
C PHE A 73 -14.22 11.08 -5.31
N VAL A 74 -13.79 10.72 -6.53
CA VAL A 74 -13.50 11.70 -7.57
C VAL A 74 -14.88 12.13 -8.08
N ALA A 75 -15.65 12.77 -7.22
CA ALA A 75 -16.74 13.61 -7.68
C ALA A 75 -16.05 14.80 -8.34
N GLU A 76 -15.82 14.70 -9.64
CA GLU A 76 -15.96 15.80 -10.59
C GLU A 76 -15.64 15.31 -12.01
N ARG A 77 -16.69 15.07 -12.79
CA ARG A 77 -16.76 15.63 -14.15
C ARG A 77 -18.19 16.10 -14.41
N GLY A 78 -18.33 17.42 -14.41
CA GLY A 78 -19.14 18.20 -15.37
C GLY A 78 -20.64 17.92 -15.41
#